data_AF-F6YE31-F1
#
_entry.id   AF-F6YE31-F1
#
_cell.length_a   1.000
_cell.length_b   1.000
_cell.length_c   1.000
_cell.angle_alpha   90.00
_cell.angle_beta   90.00
_cell.angle_gamma   90.00
#
_symmetry.space_group_name_H-M   'P 1'
#
loop_
_entity.id
_entity.type
_entity.pdbx_description
1 polymer ?
#
loop_
_entity_poly.entity_id
_entity_poly.type
_entity_poly.pdbx_seq_one_letter_code
_entity_poly.pdbx_strand_id
1 'polypeptide(L)'
;MASPGPGARCPVREQRARWERKRARTARELLETERRYQEQLGLVATYFVGILRAKGTLRPPERQALFGPWELIYGASQELLPYLEGGHWGQGLQGFCPHLELYTQYAANAERSWTTLQEQLKRNRRFRRFLQLQESRPEFGGLQLQDLLPLPLQRLQQYENLVVILAENTDPNSPDHQQLTRMFLLLCNSGRRLPLLYPFLVLTSTKV
;
A
#
# COMPACT_ATOMS: atom_id res chain seq x y z
N MET A 1 32.91 -54.50 6.16
CA MET A 1 32.49 -53.33 5.36
C MET A 1 31.13 -52.88 5.88
N ALA A 2 31.10 -51.82 6.70
CA ALA A 2 29.85 -51.29 7.25
C ALA A 2 29.37 -50.15 6.34
N SER A 3 28.20 -50.33 5.73
CA SER A 3 27.52 -49.29 4.95
C SER A 3 27.02 -48.17 5.87
N PRO A 4 27.19 -46.88 5.52
CA PRO A 4 26.64 -45.79 6.30
C PRO A 4 25.12 -45.67 6.06
N GLY A 5 24.35 -45.58 7.15
CA GLY A 5 22.89 -45.52 7.14
C GLY A 5 22.34 -44.22 6.49
N PRO A 6 21.06 -44.25 6.06
CA PRO A 6 20.45 -43.18 5.27
C PRO A 6 20.12 -41.96 6.14
N GLY A 7 20.69 -40.81 5.76
CA GLY A 7 20.05 -39.49 5.90
C GLY A 7 19.81 -38.98 7.32
N ALA A 8 20.87 -38.67 8.07
CA ALA A 8 20.76 -37.75 9.19
C ALA A 8 20.26 -36.38 8.67
N ARG A 9 18.99 -36.06 8.92
CA ARG A 9 18.40 -34.74 8.64
C ARG A 9 19.18 -33.70 9.43
N CYS A 10 20.00 -32.91 8.75
CA CYS A 10 20.81 -31.87 9.38
C CYS A 10 19.89 -30.73 9.85
N PRO A 11 19.80 -30.43 11.17
CA PRO A 11 18.89 -29.42 11.72
C PRO A 11 19.04 -28.04 11.07
N VAL A 12 20.27 -27.68 10.68
CA VAL A 12 20.60 -26.42 10.00
C VAL A 12 19.97 -26.32 8.61
N ARG A 13 19.94 -27.44 7.85
CA ARG A 13 19.31 -27.48 6.53
C ARG A 13 17.79 -27.35 6.62
N GLU A 14 17.18 -27.98 7.62
CA GLU A 14 15.75 -27.85 7.88
C GLU A 14 15.37 -26.44 8.31
N GLN A 15 16.21 -25.79 9.12
CA GLN A 15 16.00 -24.40 9.56
C GLN A 15 16.11 -23.41 8.38
N ARG A 16 17.13 -23.56 7.52
CA ARG A 16 17.28 -22.75 6.30
C ARG A 16 16.08 -22.93 5.35
N ALA A 17 15.62 -24.17 5.15
CA ALA A 17 14.44 -24.45 4.35
C ALA A 17 13.15 -23.83 4.92
N ARG A 18 13.03 -23.72 6.26
CA ARG A 18 11.90 -23.03 6.90
C ARG A 18 11.93 -21.52 6.64
N TRP A 19 13.08 -20.87 6.77
CA TRP A 19 13.24 -19.43 6.47
C TRP A 19 12.95 -19.13 5.02
N GLU A 20 13.46 -19.94 4.10
CA GLU A 20 13.23 -19.78 2.67
C GLU A 20 11.74 -19.92 2.31
N ARG A 21 11.03 -20.90 2.90
CA ARG A 21 9.57 -21.01 2.76
C ARG A 21 8.83 -19.80 3.33
N LYS A 22 9.27 -19.25 4.46
CA LYS A 22 8.66 -18.06 5.06
C LYS A 22 8.86 -16.84 4.16
N ARG A 23 10.10 -16.60 3.69
CA ARG A 23 10.43 -15.56 2.70
C ARG A 23 9.58 -15.70 1.44
N ALA A 24 9.49 -16.90 0.86
CA ALA A 24 8.71 -17.14 -0.35
C ALA A 24 7.22 -16.84 -0.18
N ARG A 25 6.63 -17.20 0.97
CA ARG A 25 5.22 -16.87 1.27
C ARG A 25 5.01 -15.37 1.40
N THR A 26 5.85 -14.70 2.19
CA THR A 26 5.74 -13.24 2.39
C THR A 26 5.98 -12.47 1.09
N ALA A 27 6.90 -12.92 0.24
CA ALA A 27 7.14 -12.32 -1.06
C ALA A 27 5.92 -12.43 -1.98
N ARG A 28 5.27 -13.61 -2.01
CA ARG A 28 4.02 -13.81 -2.76
C ARG A 28 2.91 -12.93 -2.23
N GLU A 29 2.73 -12.89 -0.91
CA GLU A 29 1.73 -12.05 -0.26
C GLU A 29 1.96 -10.56 -0.59
N LEU A 30 3.20 -10.08 -0.52
CA LEU A 30 3.56 -8.71 -0.88
C LEU A 30 3.16 -8.37 -2.32
N LEU A 31 3.47 -9.26 -3.27
CA LEU A 31 3.15 -9.06 -4.68
C LEU A 31 1.65 -9.10 -4.95
N GLU A 32 0.94 -10.10 -4.43
CA GLU A 32 -0.51 -10.25 -4.61
C GLU A 32 -1.27 -9.05 -4.03
N THR A 33 -0.87 -8.62 -2.83
CA THR A 33 -1.47 -7.46 -2.18
C THR A 33 -1.08 -6.15 -2.87
N GLU A 34 0.12 -6.04 -3.46
CA GLU A 34 0.51 -4.85 -4.24
C GLU A 34 -0.30 -4.71 -5.51
N ARG A 35 -0.53 -5.81 -6.25
CA ARG A 35 -1.37 -5.78 -7.46
C ARG A 35 -2.78 -5.29 -7.13
N ARG A 36 -3.40 -5.87 -6.10
CA ARG A 36 -4.73 -5.45 -5.65
C ARG A 36 -4.75 -3.98 -5.22
N TYR A 37 -3.74 -3.54 -4.46
CA TYR A 37 -3.62 -2.15 -4.04
C TYR A 37 -3.52 -1.21 -5.25
N GLN A 38 -2.64 -1.52 -6.20
CA GLN A 38 -2.44 -0.75 -7.42
C GLN A 38 -3.72 -0.69 -8.27
N GLU A 39 -4.44 -1.80 -8.41
CA GLU A 39 -5.74 -1.84 -9.11
C GLU A 39 -6.73 -0.86 -8.45
N GLN A 40 -6.87 -0.91 -7.12
CA GLN A 40 -7.76 0.00 -6.37
C GLN A 40 -7.34 1.47 -6.50
N LEU A 41 -6.03 1.76 -6.45
CA LEU A 41 -5.51 3.10 -6.71
C LEU A 41 -5.86 3.60 -8.11
N GLY A 42 -5.71 2.73 -9.12
CA GLY A 42 -5.99 3.02 -10.51
C GLY A 42 -7.48 3.29 -10.76
N LEU A 43 -8.37 2.56 -10.10
CA LEU A 43 -9.81 2.83 -10.13
C LEU A 43 -10.11 4.24 -9.62
N VAL A 44 -9.51 4.65 -8.51
CA VAL A 44 -9.71 5.99 -7.96
C VAL A 44 -9.14 7.09 -8.86
N ALA A 45 -7.93 6.88 -9.36
CA ALA A 45 -7.27 7.81 -10.27
C ALA A 45 -8.10 8.01 -11.55
N THR A 46 -8.63 6.93 -12.12
CA THR A 46 -9.38 6.98 -13.39
C THR A 46 -10.79 7.53 -13.20
N TYR A 47 -11.59 6.89 -12.34
CA TYR A 47 -13.03 7.15 -12.26
C TYR A 47 -13.40 8.32 -11.37
N PHE A 48 -12.59 8.64 -10.37
CA PHE A 48 -12.80 9.81 -9.53
C PHE A 48 -11.93 10.97 -10.00
N VAL A 49 -10.60 10.89 -9.85
CA VAL A 49 -9.72 12.04 -10.09
C VAL A 49 -9.79 12.51 -11.54
N GLY A 50 -9.65 11.59 -12.50
CA GLY A 50 -9.69 11.87 -13.93
C GLY A 50 -11.03 12.44 -14.39
N ILE A 51 -12.15 11.80 -14.04
CA ILE A 51 -13.48 12.26 -14.46
C ILE A 51 -13.87 13.57 -13.76
N LEU A 52 -13.54 13.76 -12.48
CA LEU A 52 -13.76 15.04 -11.78
C LEU A 52 -12.97 16.18 -12.43
N ARG A 53 -11.76 15.88 -12.92
CA ARG A 53 -10.94 16.84 -13.69
C ARG A 53 -11.58 17.20 -15.02
N ALA A 54 -12.02 16.20 -15.79
CA ALA A 54 -12.63 16.42 -17.09
C ALA A 54 -14.00 17.13 -17.01
N LYS A 55 -14.85 16.76 -16.04
CA LYS A 55 -16.20 17.34 -15.89
C LYS A 55 -16.25 18.66 -15.14
N GLY A 56 -15.18 19.02 -14.42
CA GLY A 56 -15.14 20.24 -13.60
C GLY A 56 -16.15 20.25 -12.44
N THR A 57 -16.61 19.08 -11.98
CA THR A 57 -17.60 18.96 -10.90
C THR A 57 -17.09 19.49 -9.56
N LEU A 58 -15.76 19.42 -9.35
CA LEU A 58 -15.05 19.97 -8.21
C LEU A 58 -13.97 20.95 -8.67
N ARG A 59 -13.78 22.02 -7.91
CA ARG A 59 -12.72 23.00 -8.19
C ARG A 59 -11.34 22.37 -7.95
N PRO A 60 -10.28 22.81 -8.65
CA PRO A 60 -8.92 22.32 -8.42
C PRO A 60 -8.48 22.29 -6.95
N PRO A 61 -8.70 23.33 -6.11
CA PRO A 61 -8.30 23.29 -4.71
C PRO A 61 -9.09 22.28 -3.86
N GLU A 62 -10.38 22.08 -4.14
CA GLU A 62 -11.21 21.09 -3.45
C GLU A 62 -10.78 19.67 -3.82
N ARG A 63 -10.47 19.45 -5.11
CA ARG A 63 -9.94 18.17 -5.59
C ARG A 63 -8.57 17.87 -4.98
N GLN A 64 -7.67 18.86 -4.91
CA GLN A 64 -6.37 18.71 -4.26
C GLN A 64 -6.52 18.42 -2.76
N ALA A 65 -7.45 19.09 -2.08
CA ALA A 65 -7.73 18.83 -0.67
C ALA A 65 -8.29 17.42 -0.45
N LEU A 66 -9.14 16.93 -1.36
CA LEU A 66 -9.76 15.61 -1.27
C LEU A 66 -8.78 14.45 -1.54
N PHE A 67 -7.98 14.52 -2.61
CA PHE A 67 -7.13 13.40 -3.04
C PHE A 67 -5.65 13.57 -2.69
N GLY A 68 -5.19 14.77 -2.34
CA GLY A 68 -3.78 15.01 -2.04
C GLY A 68 -2.84 14.51 -3.16
N PRO A 69 -1.72 13.85 -2.82
CA PRO A 69 -0.79 13.29 -3.81
C PRO A 69 -1.21 11.92 -4.39
N TRP A 70 -2.51 11.59 -4.48
CA TRP A 70 -2.98 10.26 -4.93
C TRP A 70 -2.37 9.78 -6.25
N GLU A 71 -2.34 10.63 -7.29
CA GLU A 71 -1.79 10.26 -8.60
C GLU A 71 -0.29 9.96 -8.53
N LEU A 72 0.46 10.64 -7.66
CA LEU A 72 1.88 10.40 -7.44
C LEU A 72 2.10 9.07 -6.70
N ILE A 73 1.26 8.77 -5.70
CA ILE A 73 1.29 7.48 -4.99
C ILE A 73 0.96 6.33 -5.96
N TYR A 74 -0.01 6.52 -6.84
CA TYR A 74 -0.33 5.56 -7.88
C TYR A 74 0.84 5.33 -8.84
N GLY A 75 1.46 6.40 -9.33
CA GLY A 75 2.66 6.31 -10.18
C GLY A 75 3.81 5.56 -9.48
N ALA A 76 4.07 5.85 -8.22
CA ALA A 76 5.10 5.16 -7.43
C ALA A 76 4.83 3.64 -7.30
N SER A 77 3.57 3.25 -7.09
CA SER A 77 3.17 1.83 -7.08
C SER A 77 3.33 1.17 -8.46
N GLN A 78 3.04 1.91 -9.54
CA GLN A 78 3.31 1.45 -10.92
C GLN A 78 4.79 1.23 -11.22
N GLU A 79 5.67 2.06 -10.67
CA GLU A 79 7.12 1.88 -10.80
C GLU A 79 7.65 0.69 -9.99
N LEU A 80 7.05 0.41 -8.82
CA LEU A 80 7.46 -0.68 -7.94
C LEU A 80 7.07 -2.07 -8.49
N LEU A 81 5.86 -2.20 -9.04
CA LEU A 81 5.29 -3.51 -9.36
C LEU A 81 6.17 -4.39 -10.28
N PRO A 82 6.75 -3.87 -11.39
CA PRO A 82 7.61 -4.68 -12.27
C PRO A 82 8.81 -5.32 -11.56
N TYR A 83 9.38 -4.65 -10.55
CA TYR A 83 10.47 -5.22 -9.75
C TYR A 83 10.00 -6.38 -8.88
N LEU A 84 8.81 -6.26 -8.27
CA LEU A 84 8.23 -7.33 -7.46
C LEU A 84 7.85 -8.54 -8.32
N GLU A 85 7.34 -8.31 -9.52
CA GLU A 85 7.02 -9.37 -10.48
C GLU A 85 8.28 -10.11 -10.98
N GLY A 86 9.38 -9.37 -11.18
CA GLY A 86 10.68 -9.94 -11.50
C GLY A 86 11.40 -10.60 -10.31
N GLY A 87 10.86 -10.53 -9.10
CA GLY A 87 11.48 -11.05 -7.89
C GLY A 87 12.68 -10.23 -7.38
N HIS A 88 12.83 -8.99 -7.85
CA HIS A 88 13.88 -8.05 -7.45
C HIS A 88 13.43 -7.22 -6.23
N TRP A 89 13.15 -7.90 -5.12
CA TRP A 89 12.55 -7.31 -3.92
C TRP A 89 13.37 -6.17 -3.32
N GLY A 90 14.67 -6.40 -3.10
CA GLY A 90 15.55 -5.41 -2.49
C GLY A 90 15.69 -4.17 -3.37
N GLN A 91 15.99 -4.35 -4.66
CA GLN A 91 16.13 -3.27 -5.62
C GLN A 91 14.84 -2.45 -5.78
N GLY A 92 13.69 -3.12 -5.94
CA GLY A 92 12.40 -2.46 -6.10
C GLY A 92 12.02 -1.63 -4.89
N LEU A 93 12.09 -2.23 -3.69
CA LEU A 93 11.76 -1.54 -2.44
C LEU A 93 12.76 -0.41 -2.12
N GLN A 94 14.04 -0.58 -2.47
CA GLN A 94 15.02 0.49 -2.36
C GLN A 94 14.68 1.66 -3.29
N GLY A 95 14.32 1.39 -4.54
CA GLY A 95 13.87 2.41 -5.50
C GLY A 95 12.58 3.11 -5.07
N PHE A 96 11.74 2.42 -4.30
CA PHE A 96 10.50 2.96 -3.74
C PHE A 96 10.71 3.85 -2.51
N CYS A 97 11.82 3.72 -1.79
CA CYS A 97 12.12 4.49 -0.56
C CYS A 97 11.86 6.01 -0.66
N PRO A 98 12.27 6.73 -1.74
CA PRO A 98 12.03 8.17 -1.87
C PRO A 98 10.53 8.52 -1.91
N HIS A 99 9.68 7.60 -2.36
CA HIS A 99 8.24 7.79 -2.49
C HIS A 99 7.50 7.68 -1.14
N LEU A 100 8.16 7.19 -0.07
CA LEU A 100 7.56 7.15 1.27
C LEU A 100 7.14 8.53 1.78
N GLU A 101 7.82 9.60 1.33
CA GLU A 101 7.45 10.97 1.67
C GLU A 101 6.05 11.35 1.16
N LEU A 102 5.61 10.77 0.03
CA LEU A 102 4.27 10.98 -0.51
C LEU A 102 3.18 10.47 0.46
N TYR A 103 3.46 9.37 1.14
CA TYR A 103 2.55 8.81 2.14
C TYR A 103 2.49 9.67 3.40
N THR A 104 3.62 10.25 3.83
CA THR A 104 3.66 11.24 4.91
C THR A 104 2.81 12.47 4.57
N GLN A 105 2.95 12.99 3.35
CA GLN A 105 2.15 14.11 2.86
C GLN A 105 0.66 13.76 2.78
N TYR A 106 0.34 12.56 2.31
CA TYR A 106 -1.04 12.07 2.23
C TYR A 106 -1.67 11.97 3.63
N ALA A 107 -0.94 11.43 4.60
CA ALA A 107 -1.40 11.34 5.98
C ALA A 107 -1.63 12.71 6.62
N ALA A 108 -0.73 13.67 6.40
CA ALA A 108 -0.90 15.04 6.87
C ALA A 108 -2.15 15.72 6.28
N ASN A 109 -2.59 15.29 5.09
CA ASN A 109 -3.80 15.76 4.44
C ASN A 109 -5.06 14.94 4.79
N ALA A 110 -4.97 13.85 5.56
CA ALA A 110 -6.08 12.92 5.76
C ALA A 110 -7.32 13.58 6.40
N GLU A 111 -7.14 14.39 7.45
CA GLU A 111 -8.24 15.12 8.09
C GLU A 111 -8.89 16.13 7.13
N ARG A 112 -8.06 16.85 6.37
CA ARG A 112 -8.54 17.81 5.37
C ARG A 112 -9.30 17.12 4.24
N SER A 113 -8.83 15.96 3.80
CA SER A 113 -9.51 15.12 2.81
C SER A 113 -10.90 14.70 3.31
N TRP A 114 -10.97 14.19 4.55
CA TRP A 114 -12.23 13.76 5.15
C TRP A 114 -13.23 14.92 5.32
N THR A 115 -12.79 16.04 5.89
CA THR A 115 -13.66 17.23 6.06
C THR A 115 -14.15 17.75 4.71
N THR A 116 -13.28 17.84 3.70
CA THR A 116 -13.65 18.24 2.34
C THR A 116 -14.69 17.28 1.74
N LEU A 117 -14.51 15.97 1.89
CA LEU A 117 -15.47 14.97 1.42
C LEU A 117 -16.86 15.20 2.03
N GLN A 118 -16.93 15.36 3.35
CA GLN A 118 -18.18 15.57 4.07
C GLN A 118 -18.86 16.89 3.69
N GLU A 119 -18.09 17.97 3.52
CA GLU A 119 -18.62 19.26 3.06
C GLU A 119 -19.18 19.18 1.64
N GLN A 120 -18.47 18.54 0.71
CA GLN A 120 -18.92 18.39 -0.67
C GLN A 120 -20.15 17.47 -0.76
N LEU A 121 -20.23 16.42 0.06
CA LEU A 121 -21.44 15.61 0.20
C LEU A 121 -22.63 16.43 0.68
N LYS A 122 -22.44 17.33 1.66
CA LYS A 122 -23.55 18.17 2.16
C LYS A 122 -23.97 19.24 1.15
N ARG A 123 -23.01 20.01 0.62
CA ARG A 123 -23.27 21.27 -0.11
C ARG A 123 -23.41 21.06 -1.62
N ASN A 124 -22.76 20.05 -2.21
CA ASN A 124 -22.66 19.90 -3.66
C ASN A 124 -23.52 18.73 -4.18
N ARG A 125 -24.74 19.04 -4.64
CA ARG A 125 -25.68 18.04 -5.21
C ARG A 125 -25.11 17.34 -6.46
N ARG A 126 -24.34 18.06 -7.30
CA ARG A 126 -23.73 17.48 -8.50
C ARG A 126 -22.65 16.46 -8.13
N PHE A 127 -21.83 16.79 -7.13
CA PHE A 127 -20.82 15.88 -6.61
C PHE A 127 -21.43 14.62 -5.97
N ARG A 128 -22.51 14.76 -5.19
CA ARG A 128 -23.24 13.60 -4.65
C ARG A 128 -23.73 12.65 -5.74
N ARG A 129 -24.38 13.19 -6.78
CA ARG A 129 -24.87 12.39 -7.90
C ARG A 129 -23.71 11.74 -8.67
N PHE A 130 -22.60 12.47 -8.80
CA PHE A 130 -21.38 11.94 -9.41
C PHE A 130 -20.80 10.76 -8.62
N LEU A 131 -20.66 10.90 -7.29
CA LEU A 131 -20.19 9.85 -6.40
C LEU A 131 -21.06 8.60 -6.52
N GLN A 132 -22.38 8.74 -6.36
CA GLN A 132 -23.32 7.62 -6.48
C GLN A 132 -23.18 6.90 -7.81
N LEU A 133 -23.00 7.64 -8.92
CA LEU A 133 -22.83 7.05 -10.25
C LEU A 133 -21.49 6.31 -10.40
N GLN A 134 -20.42 6.79 -9.76
CA GLN A 134 -19.13 6.10 -9.82
C GLN A 134 -19.12 4.87 -8.92
N GLU A 135 -19.63 4.99 -7.69
CA GLU A 135 -19.69 3.88 -6.71
C GLU A 135 -20.64 2.76 -7.13
N SER A 136 -21.65 3.06 -7.97
CA SER A 136 -22.55 2.03 -8.53
C SER A 136 -21.93 1.19 -9.64
N ARG A 137 -20.72 1.52 -10.10
CA ARG A 137 -20.08 0.77 -11.19
C ARG A 137 -19.62 -0.61 -10.69
N PRO A 138 -19.71 -1.66 -11.53
CA PRO A 138 -19.32 -3.02 -11.13
C PRO A 138 -17.83 -3.12 -10.73
N GLU A 139 -16.96 -2.29 -11.31
CA GLU A 139 -15.53 -2.25 -11.00
C GLU A 139 -15.24 -1.93 -9.53
N PHE A 140 -16.14 -1.23 -8.83
CA PHE A 140 -15.97 -0.93 -7.41
C PHE A 140 -16.49 -2.04 -6.50
N GLY A 141 -17.28 -2.99 -7.00
CA GLY A 141 -17.78 -4.11 -6.18
C GLY A 141 -18.55 -3.69 -4.94
N GLY A 142 -19.17 -2.50 -4.95
CA GLY A 142 -19.86 -1.91 -3.80
C GLY A 142 -18.99 -1.09 -2.84
N LEU A 143 -17.69 -0.96 -3.11
CA LEU A 143 -16.79 -0.07 -2.36
C LEU A 143 -17.15 1.40 -2.60
N GLN A 144 -17.16 2.18 -1.52
CA GLN A 144 -17.39 3.61 -1.57
C GLN A 144 -16.07 4.38 -1.59
N LEU A 145 -16.08 5.64 -2.03
CA LEU A 145 -14.87 6.46 -2.03
C LEU A 145 -14.26 6.58 -0.62
N GLN A 146 -15.10 6.66 0.40
CA GLN A 146 -14.71 6.69 1.81
C GLN A 146 -13.91 5.45 2.26
N ASP A 147 -14.15 4.29 1.65
CA ASP A 147 -13.45 3.03 1.99
C ASP A 147 -12.11 2.95 1.25
N LEU A 148 -11.98 3.67 0.13
CA LEU A 148 -10.79 3.68 -0.71
C LEU A 148 -9.76 4.73 -0.25
N LEU A 149 -10.20 5.89 0.24
CA LEU A 149 -9.30 6.97 0.69
C LEU A 149 -8.28 6.54 1.78
N PRO A 150 -8.59 5.62 2.71
CA PRO A 150 -7.63 5.12 3.69
C PRO A 150 -6.55 4.18 3.12
N LEU A 151 -6.74 3.63 1.90
CA LEU A 151 -5.89 2.57 1.35
C LEU A 151 -4.38 2.90 1.36
N PRO A 152 -3.91 4.11 0.99
CA PRO A 152 -2.48 4.40 1.03
C PRO A 152 -1.88 4.28 2.43
N LEU A 153 -2.63 4.70 3.45
CA LEU A 153 -2.18 4.66 4.85
C LEU A 153 -2.19 3.24 5.39
N GLN A 154 -3.21 2.45 5.04
CA GLN A 154 -3.25 1.02 5.34
C GLN A 154 -2.10 0.26 4.67
N ARG A 155 -1.79 0.59 3.40
CA ARG A 155 -0.71 -0.05 2.66
C ARG A 155 0.65 0.23 3.30
N LEU A 156 0.87 1.46 3.77
CA LEU A 156 2.11 1.81 4.47
C LEU A 156 2.32 0.95 5.73
N GLN A 157 1.27 0.68 6.50
CA GLN A 157 1.34 -0.22 7.66
C GLN A 157 1.66 -1.67 7.25
N GLN A 158 1.13 -2.14 6.13
CA GLN A 158 1.44 -3.48 5.61
C GLN A 158 2.91 -3.58 5.17
N TYR A 159 3.46 -2.54 4.53
CA TYR A 159 4.87 -2.53 4.14
C TYR A 159 5.80 -2.73 5.33
N GLU A 160 5.52 -2.11 6.48
CA GLU A 160 6.33 -2.30 7.69
C GLU A 160 6.42 -3.78 8.07
N ASN A 161 5.27 -4.46 8.18
CA ASN A 161 5.23 -5.87 8.55
C ASN A 161 5.87 -6.79 7.51
N LEU A 162 5.56 -6.58 6.22
CA LEU A 162 6.04 -7.45 5.13
C LEU A 162 7.54 -7.29 4.91
N VAL A 163 8.07 -6.06 4.97
CA VAL A 163 9.50 -5.79 4.80
C VAL A 163 10.31 -6.36 5.96
N VAL A 164 9.83 -6.28 7.21
CA VAL A 164 10.47 -6.92 8.37
C VAL A 164 10.62 -8.43 8.13
N ILE A 165 9.51 -9.10 7.80
CA ILE A 165 9.53 -10.55 7.61
C ILE A 165 10.43 -10.94 6.43
N LEU A 166 10.43 -10.16 5.35
CA LEU A 166 11.35 -10.39 4.22
C LEU A 166 12.81 -10.21 4.63
N ALA A 167 13.15 -9.15 5.35
CA ALA A 167 14.51 -8.88 5.80
C ALA A 167 15.04 -9.98 6.73
N GLU A 168 14.25 -10.38 7.73
CA GLU A 168 14.58 -11.43 8.71
C GLU A 168 14.81 -12.81 8.08
N ASN A 169 14.18 -13.08 6.94
CA ASN A 169 14.25 -14.38 6.26
C ASN A 169 15.10 -14.33 4.98
N THR A 170 15.87 -13.26 4.78
CA THR A 170 16.83 -13.10 3.68
C THR A 170 18.26 -13.25 4.20
N ASP A 171 19.16 -13.82 3.38
CA ASP A 171 20.56 -14.05 3.78
C ASP A 171 21.24 -12.71 4.15
N PRO A 172 21.81 -12.57 5.36
CA PRO A 172 22.44 -11.33 5.82
C PRO A 172 23.57 -10.81 4.93
N ASN A 173 24.23 -11.70 4.18
CA ASN A 173 25.32 -11.33 3.27
C ASN A 173 24.83 -10.94 1.87
N SER A 174 23.53 -11.06 1.61
CA SER A 174 22.95 -10.69 0.31
C SER A 174 22.71 -9.18 0.21
N PRO A 175 22.82 -8.59 -1.00
CA PRO A 175 22.48 -7.19 -1.21
C PRO A 175 21.02 -6.89 -0.88
N ASP A 176 20.10 -7.85 -1.14
CA ASP A 176 18.69 -7.75 -0.79
C ASP A 176 18.49 -7.45 0.70
N HIS A 177 19.24 -8.11 1.60
CA HIS A 177 19.08 -7.88 3.04
C HIS A 177 19.43 -6.44 3.45
N GLN A 178 20.50 -5.87 2.88
CA GLN A 178 20.89 -4.48 3.14
C GLN A 178 19.83 -3.50 2.63
N GLN A 179 19.29 -3.75 1.44
CA GLN A 179 18.25 -2.94 0.81
C GLN A 179 16.93 -2.97 1.61
N LEU A 180 16.50 -4.17 2.01
CA LEU A 180 15.30 -4.38 2.83
C LEU A 180 15.45 -3.74 4.22
N THR A 181 16.62 -3.88 4.85
CA THR A 181 16.91 -3.26 6.15
C THR A 181 16.85 -1.75 6.08
N ARG A 182 17.38 -1.15 5.01
CA ARG A 182 17.29 0.29 4.77
C ARG A 182 15.83 0.75 4.62
N MET A 183 15.04 0.03 3.83
CA MET A 183 13.61 0.30 3.66
C MET A 183 12.88 0.23 5.02
N PHE A 184 13.14 -0.80 5.82
CA PHE A 184 12.58 -0.95 7.15
C PHE A 184 12.89 0.25 8.07
N LEU A 185 14.16 0.69 8.12
CA LEU A 185 14.54 1.85 8.93
C LEU A 185 13.81 3.13 8.51
N LEU A 186 13.61 3.34 7.21
CA LEU A 186 12.86 4.47 6.69
C LEU A 186 11.37 4.36 7.03
N LEU A 187 10.77 3.17 6.90
CA LEU A 187 9.38 2.92 7.29
C LEU A 187 9.15 3.20 8.78
N CYS A 188 10.03 2.73 9.67
CA CYS A 188 9.89 3.03 11.11
C CYS A 188 10.01 4.53 11.41
N ASN A 189 10.90 5.24 10.70
CA ASN A 189 11.04 6.69 10.87
C ASN A 189 9.80 7.45 10.36
N SER A 190 9.25 7.04 9.23
CA SER A 190 8.00 7.61 8.70
C SER A 190 6.80 7.24 9.57
N GLY A 191 6.70 6.00 10.06
CA GLY A 191 5.65 5.52 10.96
C GLY A 191 5.58 6.27 12.28
N ARG A 192 6.73 6.66 12.85
CA ARG A 192 6.80 7.52 14.05
C ARG A 192 6.35 8.96 13.82
N ARG A 193 6.41 9.45 12.58
CA ARG A 193 5.93 10.79 12.19
C ARG A 193 4.44 10.81 11.87
N LEU A 194 3.84 9.64 11.67
CA LEU A 194 2.42 9.54 11.45
C LEU A 194 1.73 9.57 12.82
N PRO A 195 0.80 10.51 13.07
CA PRO A 195 -0.05 10.41 14.24
C PRO A 195 -0.69 9.02 14.21
N LEU A 196 -0.79 8.34 15.35
CA LEU A 196 -1.46 7.05 15.45
C LEU A 196 -2.87 7.20 14.87
N LEU A 197 -3.06 6.87 13.58
CA LEU A 197 -4.32 6.96 12.83
C LEU A 197 -5.32 5.89 13.27
N TYR A 198 -5.19 5.41 14.50
CA TYR A 198 -6.11 4.50 15.17
C TYR A 198 -7.55 5.05 15.20
N PRO A 199 -7.85 6.35 15.38
CA PRO A 199 -9.24 6.79 15.36
C PRO A 199 -9.85 6.86 13.94
N PHE A 200 -9.06 6.91 12.87
CA PHE A 200 -9.61 6.96 11.49
C PHE A 200 -10.00 5.58 10.94
N LEU A 201 -9.31 4.51 11.34
CA LEU A 201 -9.67 3.14 10.97
C LEU A 201 -10.88 2.61 11.76
N VAL A 202 -11.12 3.13 12.97
CA VAL A 202 -12.29 2.72 13.78
C VAL A 202 -13.60 3.29 13.23
N LEU A 203 -13.57 4.44 12.56
CA LEU A 203 -14.77 5.08 12.00
C LEU A 203 -15.36 4.37 10.77
N THR A 204 -14.62 3.47 10.12
CA THR A 204 -15.11 2.65 9.00
C THR A 204 -15.54 1.24 9.43
N SER A 205 -15.32 0.85 10.69
CA SER A 205 -15.58 -0.51 11.19
C SER A 205 -16.86 -0.64 12.05
N THR A 206 -17.74 0.36 12.05
CA THR A 206 -19.07 0.29 12.67
C THR A 206 -20.18 0.28 11.62
N LYS A 207 -20.15 -0.73 10.75
CA LYS A 207 -21.36 -1.26 10.08
C LYS A 207 -21.26 -2.77 9.94
N VAL A 208 -21.62 -3.46 11.03
CA VAL A 208 -22.33 -4.74 11.00
C VAL A 208 -23.45 -4.63 12.02
#